data_AF-A0A482UXC9-F1
#
_entry.id   AF-A0A482UXC9-F1
#
_cell.length_a   1.000
_cell.length_b   1.000
_cell.length_c   1.000
_cell.angle_alpha   90.00
_cell.angle_beta   90.00
_cell.angle_gamma   90.00
#
_symmetry.space_group_name_H-M   'P 1'
#
loop_
_entity.id
_entity.type
_entity.pdbx_description
1 polymer ?
#
loop_
_entity_poly.entity_id
_entity_poly.type
_entity_poly.pdbx_seq_one_letter_code
_entity_poly.pdbx_strand_id
1 'polypeptide(L)' 'MYWQQSATNFQQDNAAVHTAHEVHEFFHAHHLQVLDWPPHSPDLNNIEHVWHYLKD' A
#
# COMPACT_ATOMS: atom_id res chain seq x y z
N MET A 1 -22.94 -8.00 -17.47
CA MET A 1 -22.64 -6.88 -16.56
C MET A 1 -21.92 -7.46 -15.36
N TYR A 2 -20.60 -7.41 -15.34
CA TYR A 2 -19.82 -7.74 -14.16
C TYR A 2 -18.97 -6.54 -13.82
N TRP A 3 -19.55 -5.60 -13.06
CA TRP A 3 -18.70 -4.84 -12.15
C TRP A 3 -18.38 -5.82 -11.02
N GLN A 4 -17.40 -6.69 -11.26
CA GLN A 4 -16.65 -7.29 -10.16
C GLN A 4 -16.15 -6.09 -9.35
N GLN A 5 -16.48 -6.10 -8.06
CA GLN A 5 -15.98 -5.15 -7.08
C GLN A 5 -14.48 -4.98 -7.38
N SER A 6 -14.07 -3.80 -7.84
CA SER A 6 -12.65 -3.52 -8.03
C SER A 6 -12.03 -3.57 -6.65
N ALA A 7 -11.45 -4.71 -6.30
CA ALA A 7 -10.67 -4.85 -5.08
C ALA A 7 -9.61 -3.75 -5.13
N THR A 8 -9.79 -2.74 -4.28
CA THR A 8 -8.85 -1.64 -4.20
C THR A 8 -7.61 -2.20 -3.51
N ASN A 9 -6.54 -2.42 -4.28
CA ASN A 9 -5.27 -2.85 -3.72
C ASN A 9 -4.65 -1.69 -2.95
N PHE A 10 -4.39 -1.91 -1.67
CA PHE A 10 -3.67 -0.99 -0.80
C PHE A 10 -2.18 -1.08 -1.08
N GLN A 11 -1.55 0.06 -1.38
CA GLN A 11 -0.12 0.14 -1.61
C GLN A 11 0.55 0.77 -0.38
N GLN A 12 1.54 0.08 0.17
CA GLN A 12 2.46 0.58 1.19
C GLN A 12 3.85 0.02 0.93
N ASP A 13 4.88 0.60 1.55
CA ASP A 13 6.22 0.03 1.53
C ASP A 13 6.34 -1.11 2.58
N ASN A 14 7.50 -1.78 2.60
CA ASN A 14 7.78 -2.87 3.53
C ASN A 14 8.52 -2.41 4.81
N ALA A 15 8.32 -1.17 5.27
CA ALA A 15 8.93 -0.77 6.55
C ALA A 15 8.43 -1.68 7.69
N ALA A 16 9.27 -1.92 8.70
CA ALA A 16 8.97 -2.90 9.75
C ALA A 16 7.64 -2.63 10.50
N VAL A 17 7.23 -1.37 10.60
CA VAL A 17 5.94 -0.98 11.19
C VAL A 17 4.75 -1.39 10.32
N HIS A 18 4.91 -1.41 9.00
CA HIS A 18 3.88 -1.76 8.01
C HIS A 18 3.71 -3.27 7.82
N THR A 19 4.71 -4.07 8.24
CA THR A 19 4.71 -5.53 8.19
C THR A 19 4.49 -6.17 9.58
N ALA A 20 4.15 -5.37 10.59
CA ALA A 20 3.86 -5.87 11.93
C ALA A 20 2.60 -6.76 11.92
N HIS A 21 2.55 -7.73 12.83
CA HIS A 21 1.43 -8.68 12.92
C HIS A 21 0.08 -7.97 13.08
N GLU A 22 0.00 -6.97 13.95
CA GLU A 22 -1.22 -6.19 14.18
C GLU A 22 -1.72 -5.48 12.91
N VAL A 23 -0.79 -5.04 12.06
CA VAL A 23 -1.10 -4.39 10.79
C VAL A 23 -1.64 -5.40 9.77
N HIS A 24 -1.09 -6.61 9.72
CA HIS A 24 -1.64 -7.68 8.89
C HIS A 24 -3.05 -8.11 9.34
N GLU A 25 -3.29 -8.25 10.65
CA GLU A 25 -4.61 -8.56 11.19
C GLU A 25 -5.64 -7.47 10.84
N PHE A 26 -5.24 -6.21 10.90
CA PHE A 26 -6.09 -5.09 10.46
C PHE A 26 -6.49 -5.24 8.98
N PHE A 27 -5.53 -5.47 8.07
CA PHE A 27 -5.87 -5.63 6.65
C PHE A 27 -6.79 -6.83 6.39
N HIS A 28 -6.53 -7.94 7.07
CA HIS A 28 -7.36 -9.14 6.95
C HIS A 28 -8.79 -8.88 7.44
N ALA A 29 -8.96 -8.26 8.61
CA ALA A 29 -10.27 -7.91 9.17
C ALA A 29 -11.07 -6.96 8.26
N HIS A 30 -10.38 -6.08 7.54
CA HIS A 30 -10.98 -5.10 6.63
C HIS A 30 -11.07 -5.55 5.16
N HIS A 31 -10.68 -6.78 4.85
CA HIS A 31 -10.66 -7.32 3.48
C HIS A 31 -9.82 -6.45 2.52
N LEU A 32 -8.75 -5.86 3.02
CA LEU A 32 -7.82 -5.04 2.24
C LEU A 32 -6.74 -5.96 1.66
N GLN A 33 -6.56 -5.88 0.34
CA GLN A 33 -5.45 -6.55 -0.33
C GLN A 33 -4.25 -5.63 -0.35
N VAL A 34 -3.13 -6.03 0.25
CA VAL A 34 -1.87 -5.28 0.18
C VAL A 34 -1.10 -5.72 -1.05
N LEU A 35 -0.58 -4.77 -1.82
CA LEU A 35 0.25 -5.05 -2.99
C LEU A 35 1.67 -5.47 -2.56
N ASP A 36 2.18 -6.56 -3.13
CA ASP A 36 3.56 -7.01 -2.89
C ASP A 36 4.55 -5.96 -3.40
N TRP A 37 5.36 -5.41 -2.50
CA TRP A 37 6.29 -4.34 -2.83
C TRP A 37 7.75 -4.83 -2.88
N PRO A 38 8.54 -4.48 -3.91
CA PRO A 38 9.97 -4.76 -3.92
C PRO A 38 10.71 -3.88 -2.88
N PRO A 39 11.69 -4.44 -2.14
CA PRO A 39 12.48 -3.65 -1.20
C PRO A 39 13.32 -2.60 -1.94
N HIS A 40 13.51 -1.43 -1.33
CA HIS A 40 14.32 -0.33 -1.85
C HIS A 40 13.87 0.27 -3.20
N SER A 41 12.56 0.28 -3.48
CA SER A 41 11.98 0.91 -4.68
C SER A 41 11.12 2.14 -4.34
N PRO A 42 11.73 3.26 -3.90
CA PRO A 42 10.99 4.50 -3.63
C PRO A 42 10.45 5.16 -4.91
N ASP A 43 11.10 4.91 -6.05
CA ASP A 43 10.70 5.38 -7.38
C ASP A 43 9.33 4.87 -7.82
N LEU A 44 8.93 3.70 -7.30
CA LEU A 44 7.62 3.12 -7.58
C LEU A 44 6.52 3.73 -6.68
N ASN A 45 6.88 4.38 -5.56
CA ASN A 45 5.92 4.82 -4.57
C ASN A 45 5.28 6.15 -4.98
N ASN A 46 4.00 6.12 -5.34
CA ASN A 46 3.24 7.31 -5.74
C ASN A 46 3.27 8.45 -4.70
N ILE A 47 3.41 8.13 -3.41
CA ILE A 47 3.45 9.13 -2.34
C ILE A 47 4.71 9.98 -2.40
N GLU A 48 5.84 9.45 -2.88
CA GLU A 48 7.10 10.18 -2.99
C GLU A 48 6.98 11.32 -4.00
N HIS A 49 6.27 11.09 -5.11
CA HIS A 49 5.97 12.14 -6.08
C HIS A 49 5.05 13.22 -5.49
N VAL A 50 4.04 12.84 -4.71
CA VAL A 50 3.17 13.80 -4.02
C VAL A 50 3.96 14.62 -3.01
N TRP A 51 4.82 13.98 -2.22
CA TRP A 51 5.68 14.68 -1.27
C TRP A 51 6.65 15.63 -1.95
N HIS A 52 7.20 15.27 -3.11
CA HIS A 52 8.04 16.17 -3.89
C HIS A 52 7.24 17.42 -4.30
N TYR A 53 6.05 17.24 -4.87
CA TYR A 53 5.18 18.35 -5.28
C TYR A 53 4.75 19.25 -4.11
N LEU A 54 4.53 18.69 -2.92
CA LEU A 54 4.14 19.46 -1.73
C LEU A 54 5.28 20.27 -1.10
N LYS A 55 6.54 19.93 -1.41
CA LYS A 55 7.74 20.62 -0.88
C LYS A 55 8.20 21.76 -1.79
N ASP A 56 7.73 21.77 -3.03
CA ASP A 56 7.97 22.83 -4.02
C ASP A 56 6.97 23.99 -3.82
#